data_AF-A0A927TZL2-F1
#
_entry.id   AF-A0A927TZL2-F1
#
_cell.length_a   1.000
_cell.length_b   1.000
_cell.length_c   1.000
_cell.angle_alpha   90.00
_cell.angle_beta   90.00
_cell.angle_gamma   90.00
#
_symmetry.space_group_name_H-M   'P 1'
#
loop_
_entity.id
_entity.type
_entity.pdbx_description
1 polymer ?
#
loop_
_entity_poly.entity_id
_entity_poly.type
_entity_poly.pdbx_seq_one_letter_code
_entity_poly.pdbx_strand_id
1 'polypeptide(L)'
;MTLSFLIGPLVGAVIGYCTNYIAIKMLFRPRKAYYIGKFRLPLTPGVIPKNQSRLANAVGDVVEKELVTKDAILAQLKESGAREQITKTVVEKIYSTESTLGDWFAVVEKQGPSKEDVCRMVSAGLNDGIKTADFIPVFEQVGEGILGNLRANPMIGLFLNDDMISAVYEKMNQGLHSYMEEKGEDLLSPLVQAKMEEIFGTGVADAASNLGISESLIAGVLDDLFTQYVDAYLPSLLEKVDVRKIVCDKINSMEVAELERLVLSVMKQELQTVINLGALIGAIIGVVNSLV
;
A
#
# COMPACT_ATOMS: atom_id res chain seq x y z
N MET A 1 66.05 46.02 -10.49
CA MET A 1 65.19 45.51 -9.40
C MET A 1 63.80 45.29 -9.95
N THR A 2 63.45 44.16 -10.56
CA THR A 2 62.06 44.00 -11.04
C THR A 2 61.59 42.56 -11.23
N LEU A 3 62.42 41.62 -11.69
CA LEU A 3 61.96 40.23 -11.91
C LEU A 3 62.14 39.32 -10.68
N SER A 4 63.22 39.48 -9.94
CA SER A 4 63.54 38.60 -8.79
C SER A 4 62.54 38.69 -7.64
N PHE A 5 61.88 39.85 -7.45
CA PHE A 5 60.87 40.05 -6.39
C PHE A 5 59.54 39.36 -6.68
N LEU A 6 59.22 39.06 -7.95
CA LEU A 6 57.96 38.41 -8.33
C LEU A 6 58.07 36.88 -8.36
N ILE A 7 59.30 36.35 -8.48
CA ILE A 7 59.56 34.91 -8.55
C ILE A 7 59.21 34.22 -7.22
N GLY A 8 59.59 34.81 -6.08
CA GLY A 8 59.30 34.25 -4.76
C GLY A 8 57.80 34.03 -4.50
N PRO A 9 56.95 35.07 -4.64
CA PRO A 9 55.49 34.95 -4.54
C PRO A 9 54.89 33.94 -5.52
N LEU A 10 55.35 33.94 -6.78
CA LEU A 10 54.80 33.05 -7.80
C LEU A 10 55.13 31.58 -7.51
N VAL A 11 56.38 31.28 -7.13
CA VAL A 11 56.81 29.93 -6.73
C VAL A 11 56.07 29.48 -5.47
N GLY A 12 55.95 30.37 -4.47
CA GLY A 12 55.19 30.09 -3.25
C GLY A 12 53.71 29.78 -3.56
N ALA A 13 53.08 30.55 -4.45
CA ALA A 13 51.70 30.33 -4.87
C ALA A 13 51.51 28.98 -5.58
N VAL A 14 52.41 28.63 -6.49
CA VAL A 14 52.37 27.35 -7.20
C VAL A 14 52.56 26.18 -6.23
N ILE A 15 53.53 26.26 -5.32
CA ILE A 15 53.75 25.22 -4.31
C ILE A 15 52.51 25.06 -3.41
N GLY A 16 51.93 26.18 -2.95
CA GLY A 16 50.72 26.19 -2.13
C GLY A 16 49.52 25.57 -2.85
N TYR A 17 49.31 25.94 -4.11
CA TYR A 17 48.26 25.37 -4.96
C TYR A 17 48.46 23.86 -5.17
N CYS A 18 49.65 23.45 -5.63
CA CYS A 18 49.94 22.05 -5.93
C CYS A 18 49.86 21.16 -4.69
N THR A 19 50.38 21.62 -3.55
CA THR A 19 50.38 20.83 -2.31
C THR A 19 48.96 20.62 -1.79
N ASN A 20 48.13 21.68 -1.75
CA ASN A 20 46.73 21.54 -1.33
C ASN A 20 45.91 20.71 -2.31
N TYR A 21 46.15 20.86 -3.63
CA TYR A 21 45.50 20.01 -4.63
C TYR A 21 45.80 18.52 -4.42
N ILE A 22 47.07 18.18 -4.15
CA ILE A 22 47.47 16.79 -3.87
C ILE A 22 46.85 16.31 -2.56
N ALA A 23 46.88 17.11 -1.50
CA ALA A 23 46.31 16.75 -0.20
C ALA A 23 44.81 16.42 -0.30
N ILE A 24 44.05 17.24 -1.03
CA ILE A 24 42.62 17.00 -1.25
C ILE A 24 42.41 15.74 -2.09
N LYS A 25 43.21 15.54 -3.15
CA LYS A 25 43.16 14.31 -3.95
C LYS A 25 43.47 13.06 -3.12
N MET A 26 44.33 13.19 -2.10
CA MET A 26 44.68 12.12 -1.16
C MET A 26 43.55 11.75 -0.18
N LEU A 27 42.58 12.64 0.05
CA LEU A 27 41.39 12.30 0.86
C LEU A 27 40.52 11.24 0.17
N PHE A 28 40.52 11.21 -1.16
CA PHE A 28 39.69 10.32 -1.97
C PHE A 28 40.46 9.12 -2.54
N ARG A 29 41.74 9.31 -2.88
CA ARG A 29 42.61 8.27 -3.46
C ARG A 29 43.86 8.12 -2.59
N PRO A 30 44.38 6.90 -2.35
CA PRO A 30 44.10 5.66 -3.05
C PRO A 30 42.94 4.85 -2.44
N ARG A 31 42.30 4.02 -3.27
CA ARG A 31 41.11 3.25 -2.89
C ARG A 31 41.42 2.02 -2.04
N LYS A 32 42.66 1.55 -2.05
CA LYS A 32 43.15 0.40 -1.28
C LYS A 32 44.35 0.83 -0.43
N ALA A 33 44.59 0.13 0.67
CA ALA A 33 45.80 0.30 1.45
C ALA A 33 47.01 -0.21 0.65
N TYR A 34 48.08 0.59 0.62
CA TYR A 34 49.34 0.18 0.01
C TYR A 34 50.37 -0.08 1.11
N TYR A 35 51.24 -1.07 0.87
CA TYR A 35 52.28 -1.50 1.81
C TYR A 35 53.65 -1.37 1.14
N ILE A 36 54.63 -0.89 1.91
CA ILE A 36 56.05 -0.90 1.53
C ILE A 36 56.76 -1.79 2.56
N GLY A 37 57.11 -3.01 2.14
CA GLY A 37 57.63 -4.03 3.05
C GLY A 37 56.62 -4.37 4.15
N LYS A 38 57.02 -4.20 5.42
CA LYS A 38 56.14 -4.43 6.59
C LYS A 38 55.35 -3.18 7.01
N PHE A 39 55.58 -2.02 6.41
CA PHE A 39 54.97 -0.76 6.81
C PHE A 39 53.83 -0.36 5.86
N ARG A 40 52.67 -0.01 6.42
CA ARG A 40 51.53 0.53 5.66
C ARG A 40 51.75 2.01 5.38
N LEU A 41 51.54 2.45 4.14
CA LEU A 41 51.66 3.86 3.78
C LEU A 41 50.63 4.71 4.54
N PRO A 42 51.05 5.83 5.17
CA PRO A 42 50.12 6.74 5.83
C PRO A 42 49.15 7.30 4.79
N LEU A 43 47.91 7.58 5.23
CA LEU A 43 46.83 8.09 4.36
C LEU A 43 46.42 7.12 3.22
N THR A 44 46.65 5.81 3.38
CA THR A 44 46.13 4.78 2.45
C THR A 44 45.23 3.75 3.19
N PRO A 45 43.97 3.52 2.78
CA PRO A 45 43.26 4.23 1.71
C PRO A 45 42.95 5.68 2.14
N GLY A 46 42.47 6.48 1.19
CA GLY A 46 42.03 7.85 1.44
C GLY A 46 41.05 7.95 2.61
N VAL A 47 41.02 9.10 3.28
CA VAL A 47 40.27 9.34 4.50
C VAL A 47 38.75 9.16 4.32
N ILE A 48 38.20 9.55 3.17
CA ILE A 48 36.76 9.41 2.88
C ILE A 48 36.35 7.94 2.71
N PRO A 49 36.99 7.14 1.83
CA PRO A 49 36.73 5.70 1.75
C PRO A 49 36.91 4.98 3.09
N LYS A 50 37.93 5.36 3.87
CA LYS A 50 38.21 4.76 5.18
C LYS A 50 37.07 4.97 6.20
N ASN A 51 36.36 6.09 6.12
CA ASN A 51 35.31 6.47 7.06
C ASN A 51 33.89 6.31 6.49
N GLN A 52 33.71 5.55 5.39
CA GLN A 52 32.43 5.33 4.72
C GLN A 52 31.35 4.86 5.70
N SER A 53 31.64 3.92 6.60
CA SER A 53 30.68 3.44 7.59
C SER A 53 30.30 4.48 8.64
N ARG A 54 31.21 5.39 8.99
CA ARG A 54 30.90 6.49 9.90
C ARG A 54 29.97 7.50 9.24
N LEU A 55 30.21 7.80 7.97
CA LEU A 55 29.32 8.65 7.17
C LEU A 55 27.94 7.99 7.04
N ALA A 56 27.91 6.68 6.76
CA ALA A 56 26.70 5.89 6.64
C ALA A 56 25.81 6.02 7.89
N ASN A 57 26.40 5.82 9.07
CA ASN A 57 25.70 5.96 10.35
C ASN A 57 25.21 7.39 10.59
N ALA A 58 26.05 8.40 10.35
CA ALA A 58 25.68 9.80 10.58
C ALA A 58 24.53 10.25 9.67
N VAL A 59 24.56 9.86 8.38
CA VAL A 59 23.48 10.17 7.44
C VAL A 59 22.22 9.38 7.78
N GLY A 60 22.35 8.09 8.10
CA GLY A 60 21.23 7.25 8.51
C GLY A 60 20.49 7.80 9.74
N ASP A 61 21.22 8.23 10.77
CA ASP A 61 20.65 8.82 11.99
C ASP A 61 19.85 10.09 11.70
N VAL A 62 20.33 10.95 10.79
CA VAL A 62 19.65 12.18 10.41
C VAL A 62 18.39 11.88 9.60
N VAL A 63 18.48 10.95 8.62
CA VAL A 63 17.32 10.59 7.78
C VAL A 63 16.19 9.98 8.62
N GLU A 64 16.52 9.10 9.56
CA GLU A 64 15.52 8.48 10.44
C GLU A 64 14.82 9.50 11.34
N LYS A 65 15.59 10.41 11.96
CA LYS A 65 15.05 11.36 12.94
C LYS A 65 14.33 12.56 12.34
N GLU A 66 14.78 13.03 11.18
CA GLU A 66 14.32 14.30 10.61
C GLU A 66 13.44 14.13 9.37
N LEU A 67 13.62 13.06 8.58
CA LEU A 67 12.93 12.91 7.28
C LEU A 67 11.86 11.82 7.28
N VAL A 68 12.06 10.74 8.02
CA VAL A 68 11.17 9.56 8.02
C VAL A 68 10.51 9.38 9.38
N THR A 69 9.99 10.48 9.92
CA THR A 69 9.16 10.41 11.13
C THR A 69 7.75 9.94 10.78
N LYS A 70 7.11 9.25 11.72
CA LYS A 70 5.74 8.75 11.56
C LYS A 70 4.77 9.87 11.19
N ASP A 71 4.89 10.99 11.89
CA ASP A 71 4.02 12.16 11.71
C ASP A 71 4.24 12.82 10.35
N ALA A 72 5.50 12.96 9.89
CA ALA A 72 5.80 13.53 8.60
C ALA A 72 5.24 12.68 7.45
N ILE A 73 5.36 11.34 7.53
CA ILE A 73 4.83 10.45 6.50
C ILE A 73 3.30 10.45 6.51
N LEU A 74 2.66 10.42 7.68
CA LEU A 74 1.20 10.49 7.79
C LEU A 74 0.66 11.82 7.23
N ALA A 75 1.29 12.94 7.59
CA ALA A 75 0.92 14.25 7.06
C ALA A 75 1.09 14.30 5.53
N GLN A 76 2.23 13.84 5.02
CA GLN A 76 2.49 13.80 3.59
C GLN A 76 1.49 12.90 2.84
N LEU A 77 1.11 11.74 3.39
CA LEU A 77 0.11 10.87 2.78
C LEU A 77 -1.29 11.52 2.75
N LYS A 78 -1.62 12.29 3.79
CA LYS A 78 -2.88 13.05 3.85
C LYS A 78 -2.90 14.20 2.83
N GLU A 79 -1.76 14.87 2.61
CA GLU A 79 -1.66 16.03 1.71
C GLU A 79 -1.36 15.68 0.24
N SER A 80 -0.67 14.57 -0.02
CA SER A 80 -0.11 14.21 -1.35
C SER A 80 -1.15 13.91 -2.44
N GLY A 81 -2.45 13.93 -2.13
CA GLY A 81 -3.49 13.49 -3.05
C GLY A 81 -3.47 11.99 -3.31
N ALA A 82 -2.63 11.20 -2.62
CA ALA A 82 -2.60 9.75 -2.70
C ALA A 82 -3.98 9.14 -2.39
N ARG A 83 -4.68 9.73 -1.41
CA ARG A 83 -6.07 9.40 -1.06
C ARG A 83 -6.99 9.55 -2.27
N GLU A 84 -6.99 10.72 -2.90
CA GLU A 84 -7.82 11.02 -4.06
C GLU A 84 -7.48 10.12 -5.26
N GLN A 85 -6.19 9.84 -5.48
CA GLN A 85 -5.74 8.97 -6.55
C GLN A 85 -6.17 7.51 -6.34
N ILE A 86 -6.08 7.00 -5.10
CA ILE A 86 -6.56 5.65 -4.76
C ILE A 86 -8.08 5.58 -4.93
N THR A 87 -8.81 6.53 -4.36
CA THR A 87 -10.28 6.58 -4.49
C THR A 87 -10.69 6.62 -5.95
N LYS A 88 -10.10 7.51 -6.75
CA LYS A 88 -10.37 7.61 -8.19
C LYS A 88 -10.06 6.30 -8.92
N THR A 89 -8.91 5.69 -8.67
CA THR A 89 -8.52 4.43 -9.33
C THR A 89 -9.47 3.29 -8.99
N VAL A 90 -9.88 3.17 -7.73
CA VAL A 90 -10.80 2.12 -7.29
C VAL A 90 -12.20 2.35 -7.85
N VAL A 91 -12.69 3.59 -7.82
CA VAL A 91 -13.98 3.98 -8.39
C VAL A 91 -14.00 3.75 -9.91
N GLU A 92 -12.98 4.21 -10.63
CA GLU A 92 -12.84 3.93 -12.07
C GLU A 92 -12.84 2.43 -12.35
N LYS A 93 -12.19 1.62 -11.51
CA LYS A 93 -12.18 0.16 -11.68
C LYS A 93 -13.53 -0.49 -11.37
N ILE A 94 -14.26 0.00 -10.38
CA ILE A 94 -15.62 -0.45 -10.02
C ILE A 94 -16.60 -0.16 -11.17
N TYR A 95 -16.52 1.04 -11.74
CA TYR A 95 -17.40 1.48 -12.83
C TYR A 95 -16.84 1.18 -14.23
N SER A 96 -15.66 0.58 -14.34
CA SER A 96 -15.13 0.10 -15.63
C SER A 96 -15.89 -1.14 -16.10
N THR A 97 -16.13 -1.19 -17.40
CA THR A 97 -17.15 -1.98 -18.10
C THR A 97 -16.99 -3.52 -18.03
N GLU A 98 -15.96 -4.06 -17.37
CA GLU A 98 -15.65 -5.51 -17.41
C GLU A 98 -15.63 -6.20 -16.05
N SER A 99 -15.74 -5.50 -14.92
CA SER A 99 -15.67 -6.17 -13.61
C SER A 99 -17.04 -6.68 -13.15
N THR A 100 -17.09 -7.95 -12.78
CA THR A 100 -18.28 -8.59 -12.20
C THR A 100 -18.16 -8.74 -10.69
N LEU A 101 -19.29 -8.92 -9.99
CA LEU A 101 -19.29 -9.28 -8.57
C LEU A 101 -18.46 -10.55 -8.31
N GLY A 102 -18.45 -11.49 -9.27
CA GLY A 102 -17.66 -12.70 -9.24
C GLY A 102 -16.14 -12.45 -9.26
N ASP A 103 -15.67 -11.45 -10.01
CA ASP A 103 -14.23 -11.09 -10.06
C ASP A 103 -13.77 -10.47 -8.74
N TRP A 104 -14.63 -9.66 -8.13
CA TRP A 104 -14.37 -9.08 -6.82
C TRP A 104 -14.42 -10.15 -5.72
N PHE A 105 -15.37 -11.08 -5.81
CA PHE A 105 -15.45 -12.20 -4.87
C PHE A 105 -14.24 -13.13 -4.96
N ALA A 106 -13.61 -13.28 -6.13
CA ALA A 106 -12.40 -14.09 -6.30
C ALA A 106 -11.22 -13.61 -5.43
N VAL A 107 -11.22 -12.35 -4.97
CA VAL A 107 -10.25 -11.84 -3.99
C VAL A 107 -10.49 -12.46 -2.60
N VAL A 108 -11.75 -12.58 -2.20
CA VAL A 108 -12.17 -13.18 -0.93
C VAL A 108 -11.96 -14.70 -0.96
N GLU A 109 -12.29 -15.34 -2.08
CA GLU A 109 -12.16 -16.79 -2.28
C GLU A 109 -10.72 -17.31 -2.06
N LYS A 110 -9.69 -16.47 -2.23
CA LYS A 110 -8.29 -16.85 -1.96
C LYS A 110 -7.99 -17.16 -0.49
N GLN A 111 -8.73 -16.58 0.43
CA GLN A 111 -8.51 -16.74 1.87
C GLN A 111 -9.80 -17.03 2.66
N GLY A 112 -10.90 -17.27 1.96
CA GLY A 112 -12.24 -17.31 2.52
C GLY A 112 -13.11 -18.38 1.86
N PRO A 113 -14.45 -18.29 2.04
CA PRO A 113 -15.37 -19.27 1.50
C PRO A 113 -15.41 -19.23 -0.03
N SER A 114 -15.55 -20.40 -0.66
CA SER A 114 -15.75 -20.51 -2.10
C SER A 114 -17.15 -20.06 -2.50
N LYS A 115 -17.38 -19.81 -3.81
CA LYS A 115 -18.72 -19.52 -4.31
C LYS A 115 -19.71 -20.65 -3.98
N GLU A 116 -19.26 -21.90 -4.01
CA GLU A 116 -20.06 -23.06 -3.63
C GLU A 116 -20.44 -23.04 -2.15
N ASP A 117 -19.54 -22.62 -1.27
CA ASP A 117 -19.81 -22.49 0.16
C ASP A 117 -20.85 -21.40 0.43
N VAL A 118 -20.79 -20.28 -0.28
CA VAL A 118 -21.83 -19.24 -0.20
C VAL A 118 -23.17 -19.76 -0.70
N CYS A 119 -23.20 -20.48 -1.82
CA CYS A 119 -24.43 -21.08 -2.34
C CYS A 119 -25.03 -22.08 -1.34
N ARG A 120 -24.19 -22.91 -0.71
CA ARG A 120 -24.62 -23.86 0.32
C ARG A 120 -25.18 -23.15 1.55
N MET A 121 -24.52 -22.08 2.00
CA MET A 121 -24.96 -21.28 3.14
C MET A 121 -26.33 -20.63 2.88
N VAL A 122 -26.52 -20.03 1.70
CA VAL A 122 -27.81 -19.42 1.31
C VAL A 122 -28.89 -20.48 1.17
N SER A 123 -28.59 -21.64 0.57
CA SER A 123 -29.54 -22.75 0.42
C SER A 123 -29.98 -23.31 1.77
N ALA A 124 -29.03 -23.52 2.68
CA ALA A 124 -29.32 -23.98 4.04
C ALA A 124 -30.16 -22.94 4.81
N GLY A 125 -29.80 -21.66 4.72
CA GLY A 125 -30.54 -20.58 5.37
C GLY A 125 -31.99 -20.44 4.85
N LEU A 126 -32.19 -20.57 3.53
CA LEU A 126 -33.53 -20.60 2.94
C LEU A 126 -34.32 -21.83 3.38
N ASN A 127 -33.68 -23.01 3.41
CA ASN A 127 -34.33 -24.24 3.85
C ASN A 127 -34.81 -24.13 5.30
N ASP A 128 -33.94 -23.63 6.19
CA ASP A 128 -34.26 -23.42 7.60
C ASP A 128 -35.36 -22.37 7.80
N GLY A 129 -35.29 -21.26 7.05
CA GLY A 129 -36.32 -20.23 7.07
C GLY A 129 -37.69 -20.75 6.62
N ILE A 130 -37.75 -21.62 5.61
CA ILE A 130 -39.02 -22.23 5.17
C ILE A 130 -39.50 -23.28 6.18
N LYS A 131 -38.61 -24.09 6.76
CA LYS A 131 -39.00 -25.09 7.79
C LYS A 131 -39.64 -24.46 9.02
N THR A 132 -39.17 -23.28 9.39
CA THR A 132 -39.62 -22.59 10.62
C THR A 132 -40.76 -21.61 10.36
N ALA A 133 -41.01 -21.25 9.10
CA ALA A 133 -42.11 -20.36 8.74
C ALA A 133 -43.47 -21.05 8.90
N ASP A 134 -44.43 -20.32 9.46
CA ASP A 134 -45.83 -20.74 9.46
C ASP A 134 -46.52 -20.23 8.19
N PHE A 135 -46.95 -21.15 7.33
CA PHE A 135 -47.62 -20.83 6.07
C PHE A 135 -49.14 -20.78 6.19
N ILE A 136 -49.74 -21.05 7.35
CA ILE A 136 -51.20 -20.95 7.54
C ILE A 136 -51.74 -19.58 7.09
N PRO A 137 -51.15 -18.43 7.46
CA PRO A 137 -51.65 -17.13 7.00
C PRO A 137 -51.56 -16.95 5.47
N VAL A 138 -50.53 -17.55 4.84
CA VAL A 138 -50.37 -17.54 3.39
C VAL A 138 -51.45 -18.39 2.73
N PHE A 139 -51.75 -19.58 3.28
CA PHE A 139 -52.81 -20.44 2.77
C PHE A 139 -54.19 -19.83 2.94
N GLU A 140 -54.46 -19.14 4.05
CA GLU A 140 -55.68 -18.37 4.25
C GLU A 140 -55.84 -17.29 3.18
N GLN A 141 -54.79 -16.47 2.98
CA GLN A 141 -54.82 -15.40 1.98
C GLN A 141 -55.02 -15.92 0.55
N VAL A 142 -54.31 -16.98 0.16
CA VAL A 142 -54.46 -17.59 -1.17
C VAL A 142 -55.83 -18.27 -1.31
N GLY A 143 -56.26 -18.94 -0.25
CA GLY A 143 -57.49 -19.71 -0.21
C GLY A 143 -58.75 -18.86 -0.23
N GLU A 144 -58.76 -17.65 0.36
CA GLU A 144 -59.90 -16.72 0.25
C GLU A 144 -60.27 -16.44 -1.23
N GLY A 145 -59.27 -16.23 -2.08
CA GLY A 145 -59.49 -15.98 -3.51
C GLY A 145 -60.00 -17.20 -4.29
N ILE A 146 -59.54 -18.40 -3.93
CA ILE A 146 -59.89 -19.65 -4.64
C ILE A 146 -61.22 -20.22 -4.11
N LEU A 147 -61.36 -20.32 -2.79
CA LEU A 147 -62.49 -20.94 -2.12
C LEU A 147 -63.73 -20.03 -2.11
N GLY A 148 -63.57 -18.71 -2.20
CA GLY A 148 -64.72 -17.79 -2.36
C GLY A 148 -65.58 -18.14 -3.59
N ASN A 149 -64.93 -18.49 -4.70
CA ASN A 149 -65.63 -18.92 -5.93
C ASN A 149 -66.26 -20.31 -5.80
N LEU A 150 -65.64 -21.21 -5.04
CA LEU A 150 -66.14 -22.58 -4.82
C LEU A 150 -67.29 -22.64 -3.80
N ARG A 151 -67.26 -21.78 -2.77
CA ARG A 151 -68.33 -21.62 -1.77
C ARG A 151 -69.61 -21.07 -2.36
N ALA A 152 -69.52 -20.30 -3.45
CA ALA A 152 -70.70 -19.80 -4.16
C ALA A 152 -71.54 -20.91 -4.81
N ASN A 153 -70.98 -22.13 -4.98
CA ASN A 153 -71.73 -23.28 -5.46
C ASN A 153 -72.51 -23.96 -4.32
N PRO A 154 -73.85 -24.11 -4.41
CA PRO A 154 -74.68 -24.65 -3.33
C PRO A 154 -74.31 -26.07 -2.87
N MET A 155 -73.80 -26.91 -3.77
CA MET A 155 -73.43 -28.29 -3.45
C MET A 155 -72.07 -28.34 -2.77
N ILE A 156 -71.10 -27.55 -3.24
CA ILE A 156 -69.71 -27.57 -2.75
C ILE A 156 -69.57 -26.77 -1.45
N GLY A 157 -70.27 -25.63 -1.34
CA GLY A 157 -70.27 -24.79 -0.13
C GLY A 157 -70.79 -25.50 1.12
N LEU A 158 -71.67 -26.50 0.96
CA LEU A 158 -72.16 -27.31 2.08
C LEU A 158 -71.04 -28.18 2.71
N PHE A 159 -70.05 -28.60 1.91
CA PHE A 159 -68.93 -29.42 2.38
C PHE A 159 -67.68 -28.59 2.72
N LEU A 160 -67.54 -27.37 2.19
CA LEU A 160 -66.41 -26.46 2.45
C LEU A 160 -66.70 -25.50 3.62
N ASN A 161 -66.95 -26.07 4.80
CA ASN A 161 -67.05 -25.29 6.04
C ASN A 161 -65.67 -24.81 6.51
N ASP A 162 -65.64 -23.83 7.42
CA ASP A 162 -64.39 -23.24 7.91
C ASP A 162 -63.50 -24.28 8.61
N ASP A 163 -64.09 -25.19 9.40
CA ASP A 163 -63.36 -26.25 10.10
C ASP A 163 -62.58 -27.17 9.15
N MET A 164 -63.20 -27.59 8.03
CA MET A 164 -62.53 -28.42 7.02
C MET A 164 -61.42 -27.65 6.32
N ILE A 165 -61.63 -26.36 6.03
CA ILE A 165 -60.62 -25.52 5.38
C ILE A 165 -59.41 -25.33 6.30
N SER A 166 -59.63 -25.00 7.57
CA SER A 166 -58.55 -24.89 8.55
C SER A 166 -57.79 -26.21 8.71
N ALA A 167 -58.48 -27.35 8.75
CA ALA A 167 -57.83 -28.66 8.81
C ALA A 167 -56.99 -28.99 7.55
N VAL A 168 -57.41 -28.53 6.37
CA VAL A 168 -56.63 -28.66 5.13
C VAL A 168 -55.39 -27.79 5.19
N TYR A 169 -55.51 -26.52 5.62
CA TYR A 169 -54.36 -25.63 5.77
C TYR A 169 -53.34 -26.18 6.76
N GLU A 170 -53.79 -26.70 7.89
CA GLU A 170 -52.93 -27.32 8.89
C GLU A 170 -52.16 -28.52 8.32
N LYS A 171 -52.85 -29.41 7.58
CA LYS A 171 -52.22 -30.53 6.90
C LYS A 171 -51.26 -30.10 5.79
N MET A 172 -51.58 -29.04 5.05
CA MET A 172 -50.69 -28.47 4.04
C MET A 172 -49.43 -27.89 4.67
N ASN A 173 -49.56 -27.18 5.81
CA ASN A 173 -48.44 -26.62 6.56
C ASN A 173 -47.50 -27.73 7.05
N GLN A 174 -48.05 -28.74 7.71
CA GLN A 174 -47.28 -29.90 8.19
C GLN A 174 -46.66 -30.70 7.04
N GLY A 175 -47.39 -30.87 5.93
CA GLY A 175 -46.89 -31.53 4.73
C GLY A 175 -45.74 -30.77 4.07
N LEU A 176 -45.83 -29.45 4.02
CA LEU A 176 -44.77 -28.58 3.51
C LEU A 176 -43.52 -28.67 4.38
N HIS A 177 -43.66 -28.57 5.71
CA HIS A 177 -42.52 -28.75 6.64
C HIS A 177 -41.86 -30.11 6.45
N SER A 178 -42.65 -31.19 6.39
CA SER A 178 -42.13 -32.55 6.18
C SER A 178 -41.39 -32.68 4.84
N TYR A 179 -41.93 -32.09 3.77
CA TYR A 179 -41.29 -32.11 2.46
C TYR A 179 -39.97 -31.32 2.45
N MET A 180 -39.92 -30.17 3.13
CA MET A 180 -38.71 -29.37 3.26
C MET A 180 -37.67 -30.03 4.16
N GLU A 181 -38.08 -30.81 5.16
CA GLU A 181 -37.18 -31.67 5.94
C GLU A 181 -36.50 -32.73 5.09
N GLU A 182 -37.27 -33.44 4.27
CA GLU A 182 -36.75 -34.59 3.51
C GLU A 182 -36.04 -34.17 2.21
N LYS A 183 -36.55 -33.15 1.51
CA LYS A 183 -36.13 -32.79 0.14
C LYS A 183 -35.84 -31.30 -0.08
N GLY A 184 -35.84 -30.49 0.98
CA GLY A 184 -35.65 -29.05 0.87
C GLY A 184 -34.30 -28.67 0.27
N GLU A 185 -33.23 -29.38 0.62
CA GLU A 185 -31.89 -29.11 0.08
C GLU A 185 -31.80 -29.44 -1.42
N ASP A 186 -32.32 -30.58 -1.85
CA ASP A 186 -32.36 -30.98 -3.27
C ASP A 186 -33.20 -30.03 -4.12
N LEU A 187 -34.27 -29.45 -3.55
CA LEU A 187 -35.11 -28.46 -4.22
C LEU A 187 -34.42 -27.10 -4.32
N LEU A 188 -33.83 -26.62 -3.23
CA LEU A 188 -33.34 -25.24 -3.13
C LEU A 188 -31.93 -25.07 -3.72
N SER A 189 -31.05 -26.06 -3.58
CA SER A 189 -29.66 -25.97 -4.04
C SER A 189 -29.53 -25.57 -5.52
N PRO A 190 -30.21 -26.23 -6.49
CA PRO A 190 -30.11 -25.84 -7.90
C PRO A 190 -30.72 -24.46 -8.19
N LEU A 191 -31.77 -24.07 -7.45
CA LEU A 191 -32.41 -22.75 -7.59
C LEU A 191 -31.47 -21.63 -7.11
N VAL A 192 -30.86 -21.82 -5.95
CA VAL A 192 -29.90 -20.88 -5.36
C VAL A 192 -28.65 -20.80 -6.23
N GLN A 193 -28.11 -21.93 -6.68
CA GLN A 193 -26.92 -21.95 -7.53
C GLN A 193 -27.14 -21.15 -8.82
N ALA A 194 -28.24 -21.41 -9.54
CA ALA A 194 -28.56 -20.67 -10.76
C ALA A 194 -28.70 -19.15 -10.50
N LYS A 195 -29.35 -18.77 -9.39
CA LYS A 195 -29.53 -17.35 -9.06
C LYS A 195 -28.23 -16.70 -8.58
N MET A 196 -27.39 -17.41 -7.86
CA MET A 196 -26.09 -16.92 -7.41
C MET A 196 -25.12 -16.77 -8.57
N GLU A 197 -25.15 -17.66 -9.58
CA GLU A 197 -24.38 -17.49 -10.82
C GLU A 197 -24.77 -16.21 -11.56
N GLU A 198 -26.07 -15.91 -11.65
CA GLU A 198 -26.56 -14.64 -12.21
C GLU A 198 -26.07 -13.42 -11.41
N ILE A 199 -26.16 -13.47 -10.08
CA ILE A 199 -25.68 -12.40 -9.19
C ILE A 199 -24.17 -12.20 -9.37
N PHE A 200 -23.37 -13.26 -9.30
CA PHE A 200 -21.93 -13.17 -9.49
C PHE A 200 -21.55 -12.71 -10.90
N GLY A 201 -22.36 -13.02 -11.92
CA GLY A 201 -22.17 -12.54 -13.29
C GLY A 201 -22.56 -11.08 -13.51
N THR A 202 -23.24 -10.43 -12.55
CA THR A 202 -23.67 -9.04 -12.68
C THR A 202 -22.46 -8.10 -12.60
N GLY A 203 -22.42 -7.11 -13.50
CA GLY A 203 -21.41 -6.05 -13.46
C GLY A 203 -21.48 -5.26 -12.16
N VAL A 204 -20.34 -4.92 -11.56
CA VAL A 204 -20.32 -4.24 -10.26
C VAL A 204 -21.03 -2.87 -10.32
N ALA A 205 -20.90 -2.16 -11.45
CA ALA A 205 -21.61 -0.91 -11.71
C ALA A 205 -23.15 -1.10 -11.72
N ASP A 206 -23.64 -2.14 -12.38
CA ASP A 206 -25.07 -2.44 -12.48
C ASP A 206 -25.63 -2.88 -11.11
N ALA A 207 -24.88 -3.71 -10.39
CA ALA A 207 -25.21 -4.12 -9.03
C ALA A 207 -25.28 -2.91 -8.07
N ALA A 208 -24.31 -1.99 -8.17
CA ALA A 208 -24.31 -0.75 -7.39
C ALA A 208 -25.53 0.12 -7.73
N SER A 209 -25.84 0.29 -9.02
CA SER A 209 -27.01 1.06 -9.47
C SER A 209 -28.32 0.45 -8.97
N ASN A 210 -28.48 -0.88 -9.05
CA ASN A 210 -29.69 -1.58 -8.59
C ASN A 210 -29.91 -1.46 -7.08
N LEU A 211 -28.84 -1.28 -6.30
CA LEU A 211 -28.89 -1.06 -4.86
C LEU A 211 -28.97 0.43 -4.47
N GLY A 212 -29.00 1.35 -5.45
CA GLY A 212 -29.00 2.80 -5.20
C GLY A 212 -27.67 3.33 -4.65
N ILE A 213 -26.57 2.61 -4.88
CA ILE A 213 -25.22 3.00 -4.43
C ILE A 213 -24.65 3.98 -5.46
N SER A 214 -24.54 5.25 -5.07
CA SER A 214 -23.91 6.29 -5.89
C SER A 214 -22.38 6.20 -5.84
N GLU A 215 -21.75 6.70 -6.90
CA GLU A 215 -20.28 6.82 -6.98
C GLU A 215 -19.70 7.61 -5.79
N SER A 216 -20.42 8.65 -5.34
CA SER A 216 -20.06 9.46 -4.18
C SER A 216 -20.08 8.69 -2.86
N LEU A 217 -20.99 7.72 -2.70
CA LEU A 217 -21.06 6.88 -1.50
C LEU A 217 -19.85 5.94 -1.46
N ILE A 218 -19.51 5.33 -2.60
CA ILE A 218 -18.32 4.48 -2.73
C ILE A 218 -17.05 5.30 -2.45
N ALA A 219 -16.96 6.49 -3.03
CA ALA A 219 -15.84 7.40 -2.78
C ALA A 219 -15.70 7.73 -1.29
N GLY A 220 -16.80 8.06 -0.60
CA GLY A 220 -16.82 8.31 0.85
C GLY A 220 -16.43 7.11 1.69
N VAL A 221 -16.93 5.91 1.37
CA VAL A 221 -16.55 4.66 2.06
C VAL A 221 -15.06 4.39 1.89
N LEU A 222 -14.51 4.55 0.68
CA LEU A 222 -13.07 4.40 0.44
C LEU A 222 -12.25 5.44 1.21
N ASP A 223 -12.77 6.66 1.31
CA ASP A 223 -12.20 7.77 2.08
C ASP A 223 -12.05 7.40 3.56
N ASP A 224 -13.12 6.87 4.14
CA ASP A 224 -13.20 6.49 5.55
C ASP A 224 -12.32 5.27 5.84
N LEU A 225 -12.39 4.24 4.98
CA LEU A 225 -11.52 3.07 5.09
C LEU A 225 -10.05 3.48 4.98
N PHE A 226 -9.68 4.29 3.98
CA PHE A 226 -8.30 4.74 3.82
C PHE A 226 -7.81 5.45 5.09
N THR A 227 -8.59 6.37 5.65
CA THR A 227 -8.22 7.08 6.88
C THR A 227 -8.10 6.11 8.05
N GLN A 228 -9.08 5.24 8.24
CA GLN A 228 -9.11 4.28 9.34
C GLN A 228 -7.91 3.31 9.28
N TYR A 229 -7.59 2.77 8.12
CA TYR A 229 -6.49 1.81 7.96
C TYR A 229 -5.13 2.49 7.95
N VAL A 230 -4.96 3.62 7.28
CA VAL A 230 -3.65 4.31 7.25
C VAL A 230 -3.28 4.82 8.63
N ASP A 231 -4.21 5.46 9.35
CA ASP A 231 -3.92 5.98 10.69
C ASP A 231 -3.69 4.84 11.71
N ALA A 232 -4.39 3.71 11.58
CA ALA A 232 -4.23 2.58 12.49
C ALA A 232 -2.96 1.75 12.22
N TYR A 233 -2.65 1.46 10.95
CA TYR A 233 -1.62 0.47 10.60
C TYR A 233 -0.28 1.09 10.21
N LEU A 234 -0.26 2.29 9.60
CA LEU A 234 0.99 2.90 9.14
C LEU A 234 2.02 3.11 10.27
N PRO A 235 1.64 3.56 11.48
CA PRO A 235 2.60 3.69 12.58
C PRO A 235 3.33 2.37 12.90
N SER A 236 2.60 1.25 12.88
CA SER A 236 3.16 -0.08 13.14
C SER A 236 4.02 -0.61 12.00
N LEU A 237 3.71 -0.23 10.75
CA LEU A 237 4.53 -0.57 9.59
C LEU A 237 5.85 0.21 9.60
N LEU A 238 5.80 1.50 9.94
CA LEU A 238 7.00 2.35 10.02
C LEU A 238 7.96 1.89 11.13
N GLU A 239 7.47 1.33 12.23
CA GLU A 239 8.33 0.72 13.25
C GLU A 239 9.12 -0.51 12.75
N LYS A 240 8.57 -1.23 11.77
CA LYS A 240 9.23 -2.40 11.18
C LYS A 240 10.20 -2.04 10.06
N VAL A 241 10.13 -0.81 9.55
CA VAL A 241 10.99 -0.32 8.47
C VAL A 241 12.14 0.48 9.06
N ASP A 242 13.29 -0.18 9.20
CA ASP A 242 14.54 0.46 9.65
C ASP A 242 15.20 1.24 8.50
N VAL A 243 14.72 2.47 8.27
CA VAL A 243 15.27 3.35 7.21
C VAL A 243 16.73 3.66 7.44
N ARG A 244 17.14 3.82 8.70
CA ARG A 244 18.55 4.04 9.05
C ARG A 244 19.41 2.92 8.52
N LYS A 245 19.03 1.66 8.75
CA LYS A 245 19.75 0.49 8.25
C LYS A 245 19.78 0.45 6.72
N ILE A 246 18.66 0.75 6.05
CA ILE A 246 18.60 0.80 4.58
C ILE A 246 19.61 1.82 4.03
N VAL A 247 19.63 3.03 4.59
CA VAL A 247 20.58 4.08 4.19
C VAL A 247 22.02 3.66 4.51
N CYS A 248 22.26 3.10 5.69
CA CYS A 248 23.59 2.65 6.10
C CYS A 248 24.14 1.56 5.17
N ASP A 249 23.34 0.53 4.90
CA ASP A 249 23.71 -0.59 4.04
C ASP A 249 23.92 -0.13 2.60
N LYS A 250 23.07 0.80 2.12
CA LYS A 250 23.24 1.37 0.78
C LYS A 250 24.53 2.17 0.67
N ILE A 251 24.85 3.03 1.64
CA ILE A 251 26.11 3.80 1.64
C ILE A 251 27.30 2.86 1.77
N ASN A 252 27.27 1.85 2.63
CA ASN A 252 28.38 0.90 2.82
C ASN A 252 28.62 0.01 1.60
N SER A 253 27.59 -0.29 0.81
CA SER A 253 27.70 -1.09 -0.42
C SER A 253 28.10 -0.29 -1.66
N MET A 254 28.13 1.06 -1.57
CA MET A 254 28.62 1.90 -2.67
C MET A 254 30.09 1.62 -2.98
N GLU A 255 30.40 1.61 -4.26
CA GLU A 255 31.79 1.63 -4.69
C GLU A 255 32.47 2.93 -4.27
N VAL A 256 33.77 2.86 -3.97
CA VAL A 256 34.56 4.04 -3.57
C VAL A 256 34.46 5.18 -4.60
N ALA A 257 34.30 4.87 -5.89
CA ALA A 257 34.11 5.87 -6.96
C ALA A 257 32.77 6.62 -6.88
N GLU A 258 31.73 5.93 -6.42
CA GLU A 258 30.38 6.48 -6.25
C GLU A 258 30.33 7.36 -4.99
N LEU A 259 30.91 6.89 -3.88
CA LEU A 259 31.09 7.68 -2.68
C LEU A 259 31.92 8.95 -2.95
N GLU A 260 33.02 8.84 -3.70
CA GLU A 260 33.83 9.98 -4.15
C GLU A 260 32.98 11.00 -4.93
N ARG A 261 32.13 10.53 -5.86
CA ARG A 261 31.23 11.40 -6.63
C ARG A 261 30.18 12.08 -5.75
N LEU A 262 29.59 11.35 -4.80
CA LEU A 262 28.60 11.88 -3.87
C LEU A 262 29.19 12.98 -2.97
N VAL A 263 30.38 12.75 -2.41
CA VAL A 263 31.02 13.75 -1.54
C VAL A 263 31.49 14.95 -2.36
N LEU A 264 32.05 14.73 -3.55
CA LEU A 264 32.50 15.82 -4.42
C LEU A 264 31.34 16.64 -5.00
N SER A 265 30.15 16.05 -5.22
CA SER A 265 29.01 16.83 -5.73
C SER A 265 28.59 17.95 -4.77
N VAL A 266 28.80 17.74 -3.46
CA VAL A 266 28.51 18.73 -2.41
C VAL A 266 29.72 19.60 -2.09
N MET A 267 30.93 19.03 -2.01
CA MET A 267 32.11 19.72 -1.46
C MET A 267 33.05 20.36 -2.50
N LYS A 268 32.82 20.19 -3.81
CA LYS A 268 33.78 20.60 -4.86
C LYS A 268 34.18 22.08 -4.77
N GLN A 269 33.22 22.97 -4.51
CA GLN A 269 33.49 24.41 -4.42
C GLN A 269 34.33 24.74 -3.17
N GLU A 270 33.96 24.20 -2.02
CA GLU A 270 34.68 24.39 -0.76
C GLU A 270 36.13 23.91 -0.84
N LEU A 271 36.33 22.73 -1.43
CA LEU A 271 37.67 22.19 -1.65
C LEU A 271 38.51 23.06 -2.59
N GLN A 272 37.90 23.62 -3.64
CA GLN A 272 38.62 24.54 -4.54
C GLN A 272 39.01 25.84 -3.84
N THR A 273 38.15 26.36 -2.95
CA THR A 273 38.46 27.54 -2.13
C THR A 273 39.69 27.29 -1.26
N VAL A 274 39.79 26.11 -0.63
CA VAL A 274 40.97 25.72 0.18
C VAL A 274 42.24 25.63 -0.66
N ILE A 275 42.16 25.15 -1.90
CA ILE A 275 43.32 25.13 -2.82
C ILE A 275 43.77 26.55 -3.16
N ASN A 276 42.81 27.43 -3.50
CA ASN A 276 43.09 28.82 -3.88
C ASN A 276 43.66 29.62 -2.68
N LEU A 277 43.15 29.38 -1.47
CA LEU A 277 43.72 29.93 -0.23
C LEU A 277 45.17 29.48 -0.01
N GLY A 278 45.46 28.20 -0.29
CA GLY A 278 46.84 27.69 -0.26
C GLY A 278 47.78 28.45 -1.20
N ALA A 279 47.30 28.74 -2.41
CA ALA A 279 48.05 29.55 -3.39
C ALA A 279 48.25 30.99 -2.89
N LEU A 280 47.22 31.60 -2.32
CA LEU A 280 47.29 32.96 -1.78
C LEU A 280 48.29 33.05 -0.61
N ILE A 281 48.21 32.12 0.35
CA ILE A 281 49.12 32.08 1.50
C ILE A 281 50.56 31.84 1.01
N GLY A 282 50.75 30.91 0.07
CA GLY A 282 52.05 30.67 -0.56
C GLY A 282 52.61 31.93 -1.23
N ALA A 283 51.77 32.71 -1.92
CA ALA A 283 52.16 33.98 -2.51
C ALA A 283 52.62 34.99 -1.45
N ILE A 284 51.86 35.14 -0.37
CA ILE A 284 52.16 36.07 0.73
C ILE A 284 53.50 35.70 1.38
N ILE A 285 53.71 34.41 1.68
CA ILE A 285 54.99 33.94 2.26
C ILE A 285 56.15 34.22 1.29
N GLY A 286 55.94 33.99 -0.01
CA GLY A 286 56.94 34.30 -1.03
C GLY A 286 57.26 35.80 -1.15
N VAL A 287 56.29 36.70 -0.91
CA VAL A 287 56.54 38.16 -0.82
C VAL A 287 57.42 38.46 0.38
N VAL A 288 57.07 37.94 1.55
CA VAL A 288 57.82 38.17 2.79
C VAL A 288 59.27 37.68 2.65
N ASN A 289 59.48 36.48 2.11
CA ASN A 289 60.81 35.91 1.89
C ASN A 289 61.63 36.63 0.81
N SER A 290 60.99 37.44 -0.05
CA SER A 290 61.71 38.26 -1.03
C SER A 290 62.08 39.64 -0.48
N LEU A 291 61.47 40.07 0.63
CA LEU A 291 61.70 41.35 1.31
C LEU A 291 62.76 41.26 2.42
N VAL A 292 62.97 40.06 2.98
CA VAL A 292 64.00 39.73 3.97
C VAL A 292 65.26 39.25 3.27
#